data_AF-A0A7V5QAE7-F1
#
_entry.id   AF-A0A7V5QAE7-F1
#
_cell.length_a   1.000
_cell.length_b   1.000
_cell.length_c   1.000
_cell.angle_alpha   90.00
_cell.angle_beta   90.00
_cell.angle_gamma   90.00
#
_symmetry.space_group_name_H-M   'P 1'
#
loop_
_entity.id
_entity.type
_entity.pdbx_description
1 polymer ?
#
loop_
_entity_poly.entity_id
_entity_poly.type
_entity_poly.pdbx_seq_one_letter_code
_entity_poly.pdbx_strand_id
1 'polypeptide(L)'
;MRRDFLVRFAPGTFVVLWATGFVGAKYGLPFAEPLTFLALRFAIVVVILVLAALVTRAPWPQRPVAFIHSAVSGILIHGIYLGGVFWAISLGLPAGISALVVGTQPLLSAVLSGPLLGERVRAQHWVGLVIGFLGILLVLTPALDSSGLTALTPASIGLCIGALIGITLGTIYQKAFSAAADLRTGGIIQYSAALAVIGPAALWLERNTVIWSADFIAVLGWLVIVLSIGAISLLMIIIRHGEISKVATLFYLVPAVTALLAWGLFGERLNCLQLGGMGLAAFSVWLVGLRR
;
A
#
# COMPACT_ATOMS: atom_id res chain seq x y z
N MET A 1 -25.94 11.99 2.26
CA MET A 1 -25.84 11.37 3.62
C MET A 1 -24.91 10.15 3.67
N ARG A 2 -25.20 8.99 3.05
CA ARG A 2 -24.27 7.81 3.09
C ARG A 2 -22.94 8.03 2.35
N ARG A 3 -22.94 8.78 1.23
CA ARG A 3 -21.74 9.10 0.45
C ARG A 3 -20.78 10.03 1.21
N ASP A 4 -21.33 11.06 1.86
CA ASP A 4 -20.54 12.08 2.57
C ASP A 4 -19.88 11.52 3.83
N PHE A 5 -20.54 10.58 4.51
CA PHE A 5 -19.98 9.87 5.66
C PHE A 5 -18.79 9.00 5.26
N LEU A 6 -18.93 8.18 4.20
CA LEU A 6 -17.84 7.33 3.72
C LEU A 6 -16.63 8.16 3.28
N VAL A 7 -16.83 9.26 2.55
CA VAL A 7 -15.72 10.12 2.11
C VAL A 7 -15.02 10.80 3.30
N ARG A 8 -15.75 11.14 4.37
CA ARG A 8 -15.17 11.81 5.55
C ARG A 8 -14.33 10.88 6.42
N PHE A 9 -14.74 9.61 6.59
CA PHE A 9 -14.04 8.66 7.46
C PHE A 9 -13.06 7.74 6.71
N ALA A 10 -13.21 7.58 5.39
CA ALA A 10 -12.37 6.71 4.57
C ALA A 10 -10.86 6.95 4.76
N PRO A 11 -10.33 8.19 4.83
CA PRO A 11 -8.89 8.41 4.99
C PRO A 11 -8.35 7.83 6.31
N GLY A 12 -9.01 8.09 7.43
CA GLY A 12 -8.58 7.58 8.74
C GLY A 12 -8.67 6.06 8.83
N THR A 13 -9.79 5.48 8.36
CA THR A 13 -9.95 4.02 8.29
C THR A 13 -8.90 3.40 7.37
N PHE A 14 -8.66 4.00 6.20
CA PHE A 14 -7.64 3.54 5.26
C PHE A 14 -6.27 3.44 5.93
N VAL A 15 -5.83 4.50 6.62
CA VAL A 15 -4.53 4.51 7.30
C VAL A 15 -4.42 3.37 8.32
N VAL A 16 -5.45 3.17 9.15
CA VAL A 16 -5.46 2.10 10.16
C VAL A 16 -5.38 0.72 9.50
N LEU A 17 -6.20 0.46 8.48
CA LEU A 17 -6.19 -0.83 7.78
C LEU A 17 -4.87 -1.05 7.03
N TRP A 18 -4.34 -0.01 6.38
CA TRP A 18 -3.10 -0.08 5.62
C TRP A 18 -1.88 -0.36 6.50
N ALA A 19 -1.82 0.26 7.70
CA ALA A 19 -0.75 0.02 8.68
C ALA A 19 -0.60 -1.44 9.07
N THR A 20 -1.71 -2.19 9.14
CA THR A 20 -1.67 -3.63 9.45
C THR A 20 -1.00 -4.49 8.35
N GLY A 21 -0.74 -3.93 7.16
CA GLY A 21 -0.13 -4.67 6.05
C GLY A 21 1.32 -5.06 6.24
N PHE A 22 2.14 -4.15 6.79
CA PHE A 22 3.53 -4.46 7.10
C PHE A 22 3.64 -5.47 8.24
N VAL A 23 2.72 -5.41 9.20
CA VAL A 23 2.57 -6.42 10.27
C VAL A 23 2.23 -7.77 9.63
N GLY A 24 1.20 -7.83 8.79
CA GLY A 24 0.82 -9.05 8.10
C GLY A 24 1.92 -9.67 7.22
N ALA A 25 2.74 -8.85 6.54
CA ALA A 25 3.89 -9.34 5.79
C ALA A 25 4.92 -10.02 6.70
N LYS A 26 5.27 -9.40 7.83
CA LYS A 26 6.20 -9.97 8.81
C LYS A 26 5.69 -11.30 9.40
N TYR A 27 4.38 -11.43 9.63
CA TYR A 27 3.78 -12.66 10.16
C TYR A 27 3.50 -13.73 9.10
N GLY A 28 3.29 -13.35 7.84
CA GLY A 28 2.95 -14.29 6.77
C GLY A 28 4.17 -14.97 6.14
N LEU A 29 5.27 -14.24 5.97
CA LEU A 29 6.49 -14.72 5.30
C LEU A 29 7.21 -15.91 5.98
N PRO A 30 7.10 -16.14 7.31
CA PRO A 30 7.62 -17.37 7.91
C PRO A 30 6.92 -18.66 7.43
N PHE A 31 5.70 -18.55 6.88
CA PHE A 31 4.89 -19.71 6.49
C PHE A 31 4.86 -19.95 4.97
N ALA A 32 5.20 -18.96 4.15
CA ALA A 32 5.23 -19.12 2.70
C ALA A 32 6.24 -18.16 2.06
N GLU A 33 6.82 -18.60 0.94
CA GLU A 33 7.67 -17.78 0.10
C GLU A 33 6.89 -16.55 -0.42
N PRO A 34 7.54 -15.38 -0.61
CA PRO A 34 6.86 -14.09 -0.77
C PRO A 34 5.95 -14.02 -2.01
N LEU A 35 6.37 -14.52 -3.16
CA LEU A 35 5.59 -14.47 -4.39
C LEU A 35 4.46 -15.50 -4.35
N THR A 36 4.70 -16.67 -3.77
CA THR A 36 3.71 -17.71 -3.52
C THR A 36 2.61 -17.20 -2.59
N PHE A 37 2.99 -16.51 -1.51
CA PHE A 37 2.07 -15.84 -0.60
C PHE A 37 1.17 -14.86 -1.35
N LEU A 38 1.76 -14.00 -2.18
CA LEU A 38 1.01 -13.00 -2.94
C LEU A 38 0.12 -13.64 -4.02
N ALA A 39 0.59 -14.69 -4.70
CA ALA A 39 -0.19 -15.42 -5.68
C ALA A 39 -1.45 -16.03 -5.05
N LEU A 40 -1.30 -16.70 -3.89
CA LEU A 40 -2.43 -17.22 -3.12
C LEU A 40 -3.39 -16.09 -2.70
N ARG A 41 -2.85 -15.01 -2.14
CA ARG A 41 -3.63 -13.85 -1.73
C ARG A 41 -4.44 -13.29 -2.90
N PHE A 42 -3.83 -13.08 -4.07
CA PHE A 42 -4.50 -12.51 -5.23
C PHE A 42 -5.54 -13.46 -5.82
N ALA A 43 -5.24 -14.76 -5.91
CA ALA A 43 -6.19 -15.76 -6.36
C ALA A 43 -7.46 -15.78 -5.49
N ILE A 44 -7.30 -15.76 -4.16
CA ILE A 44 -8.43 -15.73 -3.22
C ILE A 44 -9.24 -14.43 -3.39
N VAL A 45 -8.58 -13.28 -3.51
CA VAL A 45 -9.26 -11.99 -3.73
C VAL A 45 -10.06 -12.01 -5.03
N VAL A 46 -9.49 -12.54 -6.12
CA VAL A 46 -10.19 -12.67 -7.41
C VAL A 46 -11.44 -13.52 -7.24
N VAL A 47 -11.34 -14.69 -6.59
CA VAL A 47 -12.51 -15.57 -6.35
C VAL A 47 -13.60 -14.83 -5.58
N ILE A 48 -13.25 -14.16 -4.48
CA ILE A 48 -14.22 -13.43 -3.65
C ILE A 48 -14.87 -12.29 -4.44
N LEU A 49 -14.09 -11.51 -5.18
CA LEU A 49 -14.62 -10.39 -5.96
C LEU A 49 -15.47 -10.88 -7.14
N VAL A 50 -15.13 -12.00 -7.78
CA VAL A 50 -15.96 -12.64 -8.82
C VAL A 50 -17.30 -13.04 -8.23
N LEU A 51 -17.32 -13.74 -7.09
CA LEU A 51 -18.57 -14.11 -6.41
C LEU A 51 -19.39 -12.87 -6.04
N ALA A 52 -18.76 -11.84 -5.47
CA ALA A 52 -19.42 -10.59 -5.15
C ALA A 52 -19.98 -9.88 -6.39
N ALA A 53 -19.24 -9.86 -7.51
CA ALA A 53 -19.67 -9.26 -8.77
C ALA A 53 -20.86 -10.01 -9.39
N LEU A 54 -20.88 -11.35 -9.30
CA LEU A 54 -22.01 -12.18 -9.76
C LEU A 54 -23.26 -11.92 -8.93
N VAL A 55 -23.15 -11.97 -7.59
CA VAL A 55 -24.28 -11.75 -6.68
C VAL A 55 -24.85 -10.34 -6.83
N THR A 56 -23.99 -9.33 -6.97
CA THR A 56 -24.42 -7.93 -7.07
C THR A 56 -24.67 -7.45 -8.50
N ARG A 57 -24.48 -8.33 -9.50
CA ARG A 57 -24.55 -8.00 -10.93
C ARG A 57 -23.76 -6.74 -11.27
N ALA A 58 -22.52 -6.68 -10.76
CA ALA A 58 -21.67 -5.51 -10.88
C ALA A 58 -21.40 -5.16 -12.35
N PRO A 59 -21.40 -3.86 -12.72
CA PRO A 59 -21.16 -3.46 -14.09
C PRO A 59 -19.70 -3.73 -14.48
N TRP A 60 -19.52 -4.30 -15.66
CA TRP A 60 -18.19 -4.47 -16.26
C TRP A 60 -17.80 -3.21 -17.05
N PRO A 61 -16.49 -2.96 -17.25
CA PRO A 61 -16.06 -1.87 -18.12
C PRO A 61 -16.65 -2.03 -19.52
N GLN A 62 -17.23 -0.97 -20.06
CA GLN A 62 -17.91 -1.01 -21.37
C GLN A 62 -16.94 -0.96 -22.55
N ARG A 63 -15.74 -0.42 -22.33
CA ARG A 63 -14.72 -0.24 -23.38
C ARG A 63 -13.57 -1.21 -23.15
N PRO A 64 -13.08 -1.93 -24.19
CA PRO A 64 -11.95 -2.84 -24.06
C PRO A 64 -10.71 -2.18 -23.45
N VAL A 65 -10.44 -0.92 -23.82
CA VAL A 65 -9.30 -0.16 -23.29
C VAL A 65 -9.34 0.02 -21.77
N ALA A 66 -10.53 0.06 -21.16
CA ALA A 66 -10.67 0.20 -19.71
C ALA A 66 -10.22 -1.06 -18.95
N PHE A 67 -10.27 -2.23 -19.59
CA PHE A 67 -9.67 -3.45 -19.03
C PHE A 67 -8.15 -3.33 -18.98
N ILE A 68 -7.54 -2.83 -20.06
CA ILE A 68 -6.08 -2.62 -20.12
C ILE A 68 -5.65 -1.62 -19.05
N HIS A 69 -6.34 -0.48 -18.94
CA HIS A 69 -6.01 0.52 -17.92
C HIS A 69 -6.12 -0.02 -16.49
N SER A 70 -7.17 -0.80 -16.22
CA SER A 70 -7.33 -1.45 -14.91
C SER A 70 -6.24 -2.50 -14.68
N ALA A 71 -5.87 -3.28 -15.69
CA ALA A 71 -4.79 -4.27 -15.60
C ALA A 71 -3.44 -3.61 -15.31
N VAL A 72 -3.10 -2.52 -16.01
CA VAL A 72 -1.87 -1.75 -15.78
C VAL A 72 -1.81 -1.19 -14.36
N SER A 73 -2.90 -0.58 -13.88
CA SER A 73 -3.00 -0.14 -12.49
C SER A 73 -2.79 -1.29 -11.51
N GLY A 74 -3.40 -2.45 -11.76
CA GLY A 74 -3.27 -3.63 -10.90
C GLY A 74 -1.85 -4.20 -10.88
N ILE A 75 -1.19 -4.27 -12.02
CA ILE A 75 0.21 -4.72 -12.11
C ILE A 75 1.11 -3.76 -11.33
N LEU A 76 0.92 -2.45 -11.43
CA LEU A 76 1.73 -1.46 -10.72
C LEU A 76 1.47 -1.48 -9.20
N ILE A 77 0.20 -1.43 -8.78
CA ILE A 77 -0.21 -1.32 -7.37
C ILE A 77 -0.12 -2.66 -6.63
N HIS A 78 -0.38 -3.79 -7.28
CA HIS A 78 -0.37 -5.09 -6.61
C HIS A 78 0.84 -5.93 -7.01
N GLY A 79 1.17 -6.01 -8.30
CA GLY A 79 2.31 -6.80 -8.76
C GLY A 79 3.64 -6.20 -8.33
N ILE A 80 3.98 -5.03 -8.86
CA ILE A 80 5.29 -4.37 -8.67
C ILE A 80 5.44 -3.86 -7.24
N TYR A 81 4.44 -3.15 -6.71
CA TYR A 81 4.50 -2.63 -5.35
C TYR A 81 4.53 -3.74 -4.29
N LEU A 82 3.49 -4.59 -4.19
CA LEU A 82 3.45 -5.61 -3.15
C LEU A 82 4.52 -6.68 -3.38
N GLY A 83 4.75 -7.10 -4.64
CA GLY A 83 5.80 -8.04 -4.99
C GLY A 83 7.18 -7.53 -4.61
N GLY A 84 7.52 -6.29 -4.96
CA GLY A 84 8.81 -5.69 -4.60
C GLY A 84 8.99 -5.54 -3.09
N VAL A 85 7.96 -5.13 -2.34
CA VAL A 85 8.04 -5.04 -0.87
C VAL A 85 8.21 -6.40 -0.22
N PHE A 86 7.37 -7.38 -0.55
CA PHE A 86 7.42 -8.72 0.07
C PHE A 86 8.73 -9.43 -0.24
N TRP A 87 9.20 -9.31 -1.48
CA TRP A 87 10.46 -9.92 -1.89
C TRP A 87 11.68 -9.20 -1.30
N ALA A 88 11.67 -7.87 -1.21
CA ALA A 88 12.74 -7.16 -0.51
C ALA A 88 12.83 -7.60 0.97
N ILE A 89 11.69 -7.74 1.65
CA ILE A 89 11.64 -8.22 3.04
C ILE A 89 12.14 -9.65 3.16
N SER A 90 11.81 -10.54 2.21
CA SER A 90 12.30 -11.92 2.23
C SER A 90 13.81 -12.01 2.01
N LEU A 91 14.43 -11.03 1.34
CA LEU A 91 15.89 -10.90 1.21
C LEU A 91 16.56 -10.30 2.46
N GLY A 92 15.79 -10.09 3.54
CA GLY A 92 16.29 -9.59 4.81
C GLY A 92 16.13 -8.09 5.02
N LEU A 93 15.54 -7.35 4.07
CA LEU A 93 15.29 -5.91 4.27
C LEU A 93 14.31 -5.73 5.44
N PRO A 94 14.69 -4.99 6.50
CA PRO A 94 13.78 -4.74 7.61
C PRO A 94 12.50 -4.07 7.13
N ALA A 95 11.34 -4.55 7.59
CA ALA A 95 10.04 -4.01 7.19
C ALA A 95 9.91 -2.50 7.48
N GLY A 96 10.58 -2.01 8.53
CA GLY A 96 10.66 -0.57 8.83
C GLY A 96 11.41 0.23 7.77
N ILE A 97 12.51 -0.30 7.22
CA ILE A 97 13.24 0.34 6.10
C ILE A 97 12.39 0.33 4.83
N SER A 98 11.71 -0.79 4.53
CA SER A 98 10.77 -0.87 3.42
C SER A 98 9.64 0.17 3.55
N ALA A 99 9.09 0.31 4.76
CA ALA A 99 8.05 1.30 5.06
C ALA A 99 8.57 2.74 4.96
N LEU A 100 9.84 3.01 5.29
CA LEU A 100 10.45 4.33 5.10
C LEU A 100 10.59 4.68 3.63
N VAL A 101 11.16 3.76 2.82
CA VAL A 101 11.38 3.96 1.38
C VAL A 101 10.05 4.19 0.68
N VAL A 102 9.08 3.29 0.86
CA VAL A 102 7.73 3.45 0.30
C VAL A 102 7.03 4.68 0.90
N GLY A 103 7.30 4.99 2.17
CA GLY A 103 6.81 6.17 2.85
C GLY A 103 7.22 7.48 2.18
N THR A 104 8.24 7.49 1.31
CA THR A 104 8.60 8.66 0.47
C THR A 104 7.68 8.89 -0.74
N GLN A 105 6.74 7.97 -1.00
CA GLN A 105 5.73 8.09 -2.06
C GLN A 105 5.08 9.47 -2.16
N PRO A 106 4.77 10.20 -1.07
CA PRO A 106 4.10 11.50 -1.20
C PRO A 106 4.96 12.58 -1.83
N LEU A 107 6.28 12.56 -1.61
CA LEU A 107 7.23 13.43 -2.30
C LEU A 107 7.25 13.11 -3.80
N LEU A 108 7.41 11.83 -4.16
CA LEU A 108 7.46 11.40 -5.55
C LEU A 108 6.13 11.67 -6.27
N SER A 109 5.01 11.44 -5.59
CA SER A 109 3.66 11.72 -6.08
C SER A 109 3.47 13.21 -6.36
N ALA A 110 3.99 14.09 -5.50
CA ALA A 110 3.89 15.53 -5.70
C ALA A 110 4.78 16.05 -6.85
N VAL A 111 5.96 15.47 -7.06
CA VAL A 111 6.79 15.78 -8.25
C VAL A 111 6.07 15.36 -9.52
N LEU A 112 5.47 14.16 -9.53
CA LEU A 112 4.95 13.55 -10.75
C LEU A 112 3.49 13.94 -11.07
N SER A 113 2.69 14.35 -10.09
CA SER A 113 1.28 14.68 -10.34
C SER A 113 1.10 15.96 -11.16
N GLY A 114 2.04 16.90 -11.09
CA GLY A 114 2.06 18.07 -11.98
C GLY A 114 2.17 17.71 -13.47
N PRO A 115 3.26 17.09 -13.93
CA PRO A 115 3.43 16.75 -15.34
C PRO A 115 2.46 15.68 -15.84
N LEU A 116 2.04 14.71 -14.99
CA LEU A 116 1.21 13.59 -15.43
C LEU A 116 -0.30 13.82 -15.30
N LEU A 117 -0.74 14.64 -14.35
CA LEU A 117 -2.16 14.89 -14.08
C LEU A 117 -2.55 16.37 -14.19
N GLY A 118 -1.59 17.28 -14.40
CA GLY A 118 -1.84 18.72 -14.40
C GLY A 118 -2.12 19.30 -13.01
N GLU A 119 -1.83 18.57 -11.93
CA GLU A 119 -2.03 19.05 -10.56
C GLU A 119 -1.05 20.19 -10.22
N ARG A 120 -1.52 21.23 -9.53
CA ARG A 120 -0.65 22.31 -9.06
C ARG A 120 -0.33 22.14 -7.57
N VAL A 121 0.87 21.65 -7.29
CA VAL A 121 1.35 21.50 -5.90
C VAL A 121 1.82 22.85 -5.37
N ARG A 122 1.08 23.43 -4.41
CA ARG A 122 1.42 24.72 -3.78
C ARG A 122 2.67 24.59 -2.90
N ALA A 123 3.41 25.68 -2.72
CA ALA A 123 4.60 25.72 -1.84
C ALA A 123 4.30 25.25 -0.39
N GLN A 124 3.10 25.54 0.12
CA GLN A 124 2.66 25.10 1.45
C GLN A 124 2.51 23.56 1.53
N HIS A 125 2.13 22.92 0.43
CA HIS A 125 2.06 21.46 0.33
C HIS A 125 3.45 20.85 0.44
N TRP A 126 4.45 21.45 -0.22
CA TRP A 126 5.85 21.03 -0.10
C TRP A 126 6.37 21.10 1.34
N VAL A 127 6.05 22.17 2.07
CA VAL A 127 6.42 22.29 3.49
C VAL A 127 5.79 21.14 4.30
N GLY A 128 4.50 20.86 4.10
CA GLY A 128 3.84 19.71 4.71
C GLY A 128 4.52 18.39 4.35
N LEU A 129 4.88 18.19 3.08
CA LEU A 129 5.55 16.97 2.63
C LEU A 129 6.90 16.75 3.31
N VAL A 130 7.71 17.79 3.45
CA VAL A 130 9.01 17.73 4.14
C VAL A 130 8.81 17.43 5.62
N ILE A 131 7.87 18.12 6.28
CA ILE A 131 7.56 17.88 7.70
C ILE A 131 7.12 16.43 7.93
N GLY A 132 6.26 15.89 7.07
CA GLY A 132 5.79 14.51 7.18
C GLY A 132 6.90 13.49 6.97
N PHE A 133 7.78 13.73 5.99
CA PHE A 133 8.94 12.88 5.75
C PHE A 133 9.91 12.87 6.96
N LEU A 134 10.21 14.04 7.53
CA LEU A 134 11.00 14.15 8.76
C LEU A 134 10.30 13.42 9.93
N GLY A 135 8.98 13.54 10.06
CA GLY A 135 8.21 12.82 11.07
C GLY A 135 8.37 11.30 10.96
N ILE A 136 8.29 10.74 9.76
CA ILE A 136 8.47 9.30 9.54
C ILE A 136 9.90 8.86 9.84
N LEU A 137 10.90 9.64 9.44
CA LEU A 137 12.30 9.35 9.79
C LEU A 137 12.46 9.21 11.30
N LEU A 138 11.86 10.12 12.08
CA LEU A 138 11.89 10.05 13.54
C LEU A 138 11.18 8.79 14.07
N VAL A 139 10.00 8.44 13.56
CA VAL A 139 9.27 7.23 13.97
C VAL A 139 10.05 5.95 13.69
N LEU A 140 10.78 5.92 12.57
CA LEU A 140 11.51 4.75 12.11
C LEU A 140 12.97 4.72 12.56
N THR A 141 13.43 5.68 13.37
CA THR A 141 14.79 5.69 13.94
C THR A 141 15.22 4.35 14.55
N PRO A 142 14.40 3.61 15.34
CA PRO A 142 14.87 2.34 15.90
C PRO A 142 15.06 1.24 14.84
N ALA A 143 14.34 1.34 13.71
CA ALA A 143 14.52 0.42 12.60
C ALA A 143 15.79 0.72 11.77
N LEU A 144 16.42 1.89 12.00
CA LEU A 144 17.65 2.34 11.33
C LEU A 144 18.91 2.08 12.16
N ASP A 145 18.78 1.52 13.37
CA ASP A 145 19.92 1.14 14.20
C ASP A 145 20.78 0.05 13.55
N SER A 146 22.05 -0.05 13.97
CA SER A 146 23.16 -0.69 13.26
C SER A 146 22.93 -2.13 12.76
N SER A 147 22.02 -2.90 13.39
CA SER A 147 21.64 -4.25 12.93
C SER A 147 20.79 -4.27 11.65
N GLY A 148 20.09 -3.18 11.33
CA GLY A 148 19.25 -3.07 10.12
C GLY A 148 20.04 -2.76 8.85
N LEU A 149 21.19 -2.08 8.99
CA LEU A 149 22.04 -1.67 7.86
C LEU A 149 22.87 -2.81 7.28
N THR A 150 23.22 -3.82 8.08
CA THR A 150 24.00 -4.99 7.63
C THR A 150 23.22 -5.95 6.72
N ALA A 151 21.87 -5.85 6.72
CA ALA A 151 21.00 -6.67 5.87
C ALA A 151 20.68 -6.01 4.51
N LEU A 152 21.25 -4.84 4.23
CA LEU A 152 21.02 -4.09 3.00
C LEU A 152 21.81 -4.69 1.83
N THR A 153 21.11 -5.40 0.95
CA THR A 153 21.66 -5.82 -0.34
C THR A 153 21.20 -4.86 -1.45
N PRO A 154 22.02 -4.63 -2.50
CA PRO A 154 21.59 -3.83 -3.67
C PRO A 154 20.29 -4.35 -4.30
N ALA A 155 20.10 -5.68 -4.30
CA ALA A 155 18.87 -6.32 -4.79
C ALA A 155 17.64 -5.93 -3.95
N SER A 156 17.73 -6.02 -2.62
CA SER A 156 16.62 -5.66 -1.73
C SER A 156 16.24 -4.18 -1.82
N ILE A 157 17.22 -3.29 -1.93
CA ILE A 157 17.00 -1.86 -2.12
C ILE A 157 16.37 -1.60 -3.50
N GLY A 158 16.90 -2.22 -4.55
CA GLY A 158 16.36 -2.11 -5.91
C GLY A 158 14.90 -2.54 -6.01
N LEU A 159 14.53 -3.65 -5.37
CA LEU A 159 13.15 -4.12 -5.27
C LEU A 159 12.26 -3.12 -4.52
N CYS A 160 12.75 -2.55 -3.42
CA CYS A 160 11.99 -1.57 -2.63
C CYS A 160 11.79 -0.23 -3.36
N ILE A 161 12.81 0.24 -4.09
CA ILE A 161 12.71 1.42 -4.97
C ILE A 161 11.74 1.13 -6.12
N GLY A 162 11.84 -0.05 -6.74
CA GLY A 162 10.90 -0.50 -7.77
C GLY A 162 9.46 -0.52 -7.24
N ALA A 163 9.26 -0.97 -6.01
CA ALA A 163 7.96 -0.95 -5.36
C ALA A 163 7.43 0.47 -5.12
N LEU A 164 8.28 1.38 -4.65
CA LEU A 164 7.96 2.81 -4.49
C LEU A 164 7.53 3.44 -5.82
N ILE A 165 8.25 3.17 -6.90
CA ILE A 165 7.89 3.64 -8.25
C ILE A 165 6.56 3.01 -8.68
N GLY A 166 6.38 1.71 -8.46
CA GLY A 166 5.18 0.97 -8.78
C GLY A 166 3.93 1.55 -8.12
N ILE A 167 3.95 1.80 -6.80
CA ILE A 167 2.79 2.38 -6.12
C ILE A 167 2.53 3.83 -6.53
N THR A 168 3.59 4.61 -6.77
CA THR A 168 3.45 6.02 -7.17
C THR A 168 2.85 6.14 -8.56
N LEU A 169 3.44 5.47 -9.56
CA LEU A 169 2.92 5.46 -10.91
C LEU A 169 1.57 4.75 -10.99
N GLY A 170 1.39 3.67 -10.24
CA GLY A 170 0.13 2.92 -10.20
C GLY A 170 -1.04 3.76 -9.70
N THR A 171 -0.86 4.53 -8.63
CA THR A 171 -1.91 5.41 -8.09
C THR A 171 -2.19 6.60 -9.00
N ILE A 172 -1.17 7.20 -9.62
CA ILE A 172 -1.32 8.24 -10.65
C ILE A 172 -2.07 7.69 -11.87
N TYR A 173 -1.67 6.54 -12.38
CA TYR A 173 -2.30 5.90 -13.54
C TYR A 173 -3.75 5.52 -13.25
N GLN A 174 -4.00 4.98 -12.05
CA GLN A 174 -5.34 4.67 -11.56
C GLN A 174 -6.23 5.92 -11.55
N LYS A 175 -5.71 7.08 -11.11
CA LYS A 175 -6.43 8.36 -11.17
C LYS A 175 -6.73 8.79 -12.59
N ALA A 176 -5.72 8.72 -13.47
CA ALA A 176 -5.83 9.20 -14.84
C ALA A 176 -6.83 8.40 -15.69
N PHE A 177 -6.79 7.07 -15.60
CA PHE A 177 -7.46 6.20 -16.57
C PHE A 177 -8.53 5.28 -15.97
N SER A 178 -8.45 4.97 -14.69
CA SER A 178 -9.26 3.93 -14.05
C SER A 178 -10.12 4.46 -12.89
N ALA A 179 -10.16 5.78 -12.67
CA ALA A 179 -10.82 6.36 -11.49
C ALA A 179 -12.30 5.97 -11.40
N ALA A 180 -13.00 5.85 -12.52
CA ALA A 180 -14.42 5.51 -12.59
C ALA A 180 -14.72 3.99 -12.53
N ALA A 181 -13.71 3.12 -12.52
CA ALA A 181 -13.91 1.67 -12.51
C ALA A 181 -14.73 1.21 -11.29
N ASP A 182 -15.64 0.25 -11.48
CA ASP A 182 -16.34 -0.35 -10.33
C ASP A 182 -15.33 -1.09 -9.43
N LEU A 183 -15.49 -0.97 -8.12
CA LEU A 183 -14.52 -1.53 -7.17
C LEU A 183 -14.42 -3.06 -7.25
N ARG A 184 -15.52 -3.73 -7.63
CA ARG A 184 -15.56 -5.19 -7.73
C ARG A 184 -14.94 -5.64 -9.04
N THR A 185 -15.51 -5.25 -10.18
CA THR A 185 -15.02 -5.70 -11.50
C THR A 185 -13.66 -5.11 -11.85
N GLY A 186 -13.40 -3.85 -11.48
CA GLY A 186 -12.07 -3.24 -11.58
C GLY A 186 -11.06 -3.94 -10.67
N GLY A 187 -11.46 -4.33 -9.46
CA GLY A 187 -10.64 -5.14 -8.56
C GLY A 187 -10.33 -6.52 -9.12
N ILE A 188 -11.31 -7.23 -9.71
CA ILE A 188 -11.08 -8.51 -10.40
C ILE A 188 -10.00 -8.36 -11.46
N ILE A 189 -10.09 -7.34 -12.32
CA ILE A 189 -9.14 -7.11 -13.40
C ILE A 189 -7.75 -6.78 -12.82
N GLN A 190 -7.69 -5.89 -11.83
CA GLN A 190 -6.44 -5.49 -11.19
C GLN A 190 -5.71 -6.67 -10.54
N TYR A 191 -6.41 -7.46 -9.73
CA TYR A 191 -5.83 -8.62 -9.05
C TYR A 191 -5.52 -9.78 -10.00
N SER A 192 -6.36 -10.01 -11.01
CA SER A 192 -6.08 -11.02 -12.04
C SER A 192 -4.83 -10.68 -12.84
N ALA A 193 -4.66 -9.40 -13.23
CA ALA A 193 -3.48 -8.95 -13.94
C ALA A 193 -2.21 -9.05 -13.07
N ALA A 194 -2.30 -8.68 -11.80
CA ALA A 194 -1.20 -8.85 -10.86
C ALA A 194 -0.85 -10.33 -10.63
N LEU A 195 -1.86 -11.20 -10.52
CA LEU A 195 -1.68 -12.65 -10.43
C LEU A 195 -1.04 -13.24 -11.70
N ALA A 196 -1.39 -12.73 -12.89
CA ALA A 196 -0.79 -13.17 -14.14
C ALA A 196 0.71 -12.81 -14.25
N VAL A 197 1.19 -11.83 -13.48
CA VAL A 197 2.62 -11.49 -13.37
C VAL A 197 3.28 -12.27 -12.23
N ILE A 198 2.69 -12.24 -11.03
CA ILE A 198 3.28 -12.82 -9.82
C ILE A 198 3.18 -14.34 -9.80
N GLY A 199 2.12 -14.93 -10.32
CA GLY A 199 1.91 -16.38 -10.36
C GLY A 199 3.02 -17.10 -11.12
N PRO A 200 3.32 -16.75 -12.38
CA PRO A 200 4.43 -17.34 -13.12
C PRO A 200 5.79 -17.09 -12.45
N ALA A 201 6.00 -15.91 -11.86
CA ALA A 201 7.23 -15.60 -11.13
C ALA A 201 7.40 -16.50 -9.88
N ALA A 202 6.32 -16.74 -9.12
CA ALA A 202 6.33 -17.68 -8.00
C ALA A 202 6.65 -19.11 -8.47
N LEU A 203 6.03 -19.58 -9.55
CA LEU A 203 6.29 -20.91 -10.11
C LEU A 203 7.72 -21.08 -10.61
N TRP A 204 8.35 -20.02 -11.10
CA TRP A 204 9.69 -20.09 -11.69
C TRP A 204 10.82 -19.85 -10.68
N LEU A 205 10.60 -19.00 -9.69
CA LEU A 205 11.65 -18.52 -8.77
C LEU A 205 11.59 -19.15 -7.38
N GLU A 206 10.46 -19.73 -7.00
CA GLU A 206 10.22 -20.26 -5.66
C GLU A 206 9.90 -21.75 -5.70
N ARG A 207 10.02 -22.42 -4.55
CA ARG A 207 9.60 -23.82 -4.41
C ARG A 207 8.10 -23.96 -4.21
N ASN A 208 7.39 -22.85 -4.08
CA ASN A 208 5.95 -22.77 -3.82
C ASN A 208 5.56 -23.51 -2.54
N THR A 209 6.42 -23.41 -1.53
CA THR A 209 6.23 -24.06 -0.23
C THR A 209 5.31 -23.22 0.66
N VAL A 210 4.35 -23.90 1.28
CA VAL A 210 3.36 -23.28 2.18
C VAL A 210 3.18 -24.17 3.40
N ILE A 211 3.44 -23.61 4.57
CA ILE A 211 3.20 -24.21 5.88
C ILE A 211 1.80 -23.79 6.33
N TRP A 212 0.83 -24.66 6.07
CA TRP A 212 -0.55 -24.42 6.47
C TRP A 212 -0.70 -24.52 7.99
N SER A 213 -0.97 -23.39 8.62
CA SER A 213 -1.25 -23.26 10.05
C SER A 213 -2.47 -22.36 10.28
N ALA A 214 -3.06 -22.42 11.47
CA ALA A 214 -4.14 -21.51 11.83
C ALA A 214 -3.70 -20.03 11.76
N ASP A 215 -2.46 -19.75 12.19
CA ASP A 215 -1.87 -18.42 12.13
C ASP A 215 -1.71 -17.92 10.69
N PHE A 216 -1.21 -18.79 9.79
CA PHE A 216 -1.09 -18.47 8.37
C PHE A 216 -2.45 -18.16 7.74
N ILE A 217 -3.45 -18.99 8.02
CA ILE A 217 -4.82 -18.79 7.51
C ILE A 217 -5.41 -17.47 8.03
N ALA A 218 -5.20 -17.15 9.31
CA ALA A 218 -5.68 -15.91 9.92
C ALA A 218 -5.01 -14.68 9.29
N VAL A 219 -3.69 -14.70 9.11
CA VAL A 219 -2.92 -13.61 8.49
C VAL A 219 -3.30 -13.45 7.02
N LEU A 220 -3.37 -14.55 6.25
CA LEU A 220 -3.78 -14.52 4.85
C LEU A 220 -5.22 -14.01 4.72
N GLY A 221 -6.14 -14.49 5.55
CA GLY A 221 -7.52 -14.04 5.60
C GLY A 221 -7.64 -12.55 5.90
N TRP A 222 -6.89 -12.04 6.87
CA TRP A 222 -6.82 -10.60 7.17
C TRP A 222 -6.31 -9.79 5.98
N LEU A 223 -5.21 -10.22 5.36
CA LEU A 223 -4.63 -9.54 4.21
C LEU A 223 -5.52 -9.58 2.96
N VAL A 224 -6.32 -10.63 2.79
CA VAL A 224 -7.32 -10.76 1.72
C VAL A 224 -8.53 -9.85 2.00
N ILE A 225 -9.21 -10.01 3.13
CA ILE A 225 -10.49 -9.34 3.39
C ILE A 225 -10.26 -7.87 3.76
N VAL A 226 -9.42 -7.63 4.75
CA VAL A 226 -9.28 -6.30 5.35
C VAL A 226 -8.43 -5.40 4.47
N LEU A 227 -7.28 -5.88 3.99
CA LEU A 227 -6.42 -5.05 3.15
C LEU A 227 -6.81 -5.07 1.68
N SER A 228 -6.86 -6.24 1.07
CA SER A 228 -7.05 -6.31 -0.40
C SER A 228 -8.45 -5.91 -0.84
N ILE A 229 -9.48 -6.19 -0.04
CA ILE A 229 -10.84 -5.74 -0.35
C ILE A 229 -11.11 -4.42 0.36
N GLY A 230 -10.98 -4.36 1.68
CA GLY A 230 -11.29 -3.17 2.47
C GLY A 230 -10.41 -1.95 2.15
N ALA A 231 -9.12 -2.02 2.52
CA ALA A 231 -8.21 -0.88 2.40
C ALA A 231 -8.00 -0.43 0.95
N ILE A 232 -7.86 -1.36 0.00
CA ILE A 232 -7.73 -1.00 -1.42
C ILE A 232 -9.02 -0.37 -1.96
N SER A 233 -10.21 -0.86 -1.58
CA SER A 233 -11.46 -0.18 -1.98
C SER A 233 -11.52 1.25 -1.46
N LEU A 234 -11.09 1.48 -0.21
CA LEU A 234 -10.99 2.83 0.34
C LEU A 234 -9.98 3.67 -0.43
N LEU A 235 -8.80 3.13 -0.76
CA LEU A 235 -7.79 3.81 -1.57
C LEU A 235 -8.38 4.23 -2.93
N MET A 236 -9.07 3.34 -3.62
CA MET A 236 -9.70 3.64 -4.91
C MET A 236 -10.76 4.74 -4.79
N ILE A 237 -11.55 4.74 -3.71
CA ILE A 237 -12.54 5.79 -3.43
C ILE A 237 -11.86 7.13 -3.15
N ILE A 238 -10.79 7.14 -2.35
CA ILE A 238 -10.06 8.36 -1.98
C ILE A 238 -9.35 8.93 -3.22
N ILE A 239 -8.68 8.09 -4.03
CA ILE A 239 -8.07 8.49 -5.30
C ILE A 239 -9.09 9.09 -6.24
N ARG A 240 -10.26 8.46 -6.41
CA ARG A 240 -11.32 8.95 -7.31
C ARG A 240 -11.67 10.42 -7.04
N HIS A 241 -11.79 10.80 -5.77
CA HIS A 241 -12.31 12.13 -5.38
C HIS A 241 -11.22 13.12 -4.93
N GLY A 242 -10.02 12.66 -4.59
CA GLY A 242 -8.91 13.50 -4.11
C GLY A 242 -7.83 13.77 -5.15
N GLU A 243 -6.98 14.76 -4.89
CA GLU A 243 -5.72 15.00 -5.60
C GLU A 243 -4.68 13.97 -5.15
N ILE A 244 -3.93 13.38 -6.07
CA ILE A 244 -2.96 12.31 -5.76
C ILE A 244 -1.93 12.78 -4.73
N SER A 245 -1.45 14.00 -4.88
CA SER A 245 -0.51 14.62 -3.94
C SER A 245 -1.04 14.71 -2.50
N LYS A 246 -2.36 14.91 -2.31
CA LYS A 246 -3.03 14.91 -0.99
C LYS A 246 -3.35 13.50 -0.49
N VAL A 247 -3.78 12.59 -1.37
CA VAL A 247 -4.06 11.20 -0.99
C VAL A 247 -2.80 10.50 -0.52
N ALA A 248 -1.66 10.77 -1.17
CA ALA A 248 -0.39 10.16 -0.82
C ALA A 248 0.04 10.53 0.61
N THR A 249 -0.24 11.74 1.13
CA THR A 249 0.20 12.11 2.48
C THR A 249 -0.40 11.24 3.58
N LEU A 250 -1.51 10.55 3.34
CA LEU A 250 -2.06 9.55 4.26
C LEU A 250 -1.05 8.44 4.58
N PHE A 251 -0.19 8.08 3.63
CA PHE A 251 0.86 7.09 3.84
C PHE A 251 1.91 7.54 4.85
N TYR A 252 2.03 8.84 5.15
CA TYR A 252 2.90 9.32 6.22
C TYR A 252 2.42 8.94 7.62
N LEU A 253 1.12 8.71 7.80
CA LEU A 253 0.57 8.25 9.06
C LEU A 253 0.75 6.75 9.27
N VAL A 254 1.08 5.99 8.22
CA VAL A 254 1.18 4.54 8.27
C VAL A 254 2.26 4.09 9.27
N PRO A 255 3.53 4.57 9.21
CA PRO A 255 4.54 4.20 10.20
C PRO A 255 4.15 4.54 11.65
N ALA A 256 3.53 5.71 11.85
CA ALA A 256 3.05 6.15 13.17
C ALA A 256 2.00 5.18 13.74
N VAL A 257 1.00 4.82 12.94
CA VAL A 257 -0.05 3.88 13.35
C VAL A 257 0.49 2.47 13.50
N THR A 258 1.41 2.02 12.65
CA THR A 258 2.08 0.72 12.80
C THR A 258 2.84 0.63 14.12
N ALA A 259 3.57 1.67 14.50
CA ALA A 259 4.30 1.71 15.79
C ALA A 259 3.34 1.72 16.99
N LEU A 260 2.20 2.41 16.91
CA LEU A 260 1.16 2.35 17.95
C LEU A 260 0.52 0.96 18.07
N LEU A 261 0.27 0.29 16.94
CA LEU A 261 -0.20 -1.09 16.92
C LEU A 261 0.85 -2.03 17.52
N ALA A 262 2.12 -1.84 17.21
CA ALA A 262 3.20 -2.67 17.75
C ALA A 262 3.36 -2.49 19.28
N TRP A 263 3.24 -1.26 19.77
CA TRP A 263 3.20 -0.98 21.21
C TRP A 263 2.00 -1.66 21.89
N GLY A 264 0.80 -1.54 21.32
CA GLY A 264 -0.41 -2.10 21.92
C GLY A 264 -0.51 -3.62 21.85
N LEU A 265 -0.05 -4.24 20.75
CA LEU A 265 -0.17 -5.68 20.53
C LEU A 265 1.05 -6.47 21.03
N PHE A 266 2.24 -5.89 20.96
CA PHE A 266 3.51 -6.58 21.27
C PHE A 266 4.24 -5.99 22.48
N GLY A 267 3.73 -4.91 23.07
CA GLY A 267 4.38 -4.27 24.22
C GLY A 267 5.68 -3.55 23.87
N GLU A 268 5.93 -3.26 22.58
CA GLU A 268 7.13 -2.54 22.15
C GLU A 268 7.17 -1.13 22.74
N ARG A 269 8.30 -0.72 23.33
CA ARG A 269 8.39 0.60 23.95
C ARG A 269 8.49 1.71 22.91
N LEU A 270 7.60 2.70 23.02
CA LEU A 270 7.68 3.94 22.26
C LEU A 270 8.56 4.94 23.00
N ASN A 271 9.61 5.44 22.34
CA ASN A 271 10.45 6.49 22.90
C ASN A 271 9.91 7.90 22.55
N CYS A 272 10.41 8.93 23.23
CA CYS A 272 9.98 10.31 23.00
C CYS A 272 10.22 10.79 21.57
N LEU A 273 11.26 10.28 20.90
CA LEU A 273 11.59 10.65 19.51
C LEU A 273 10.51 10.13 18.54
N GLN A 274 10.06 8.90 18.74
CA GLN A 274 8.97 8.29 17.97
C GLN A 274 7.66 9.03 18.20
N LEU A 275 7.33 9.37 19.45
CA LEU A 275 6.13 10.16 19.76
C LEU A 275 6.16 11.55 19.09
N GLY A 276 7.31 12.22 19.10
CA GLY A 276 7.51 13.49 18.38
C GLY A 276 7.35 13.33 16.87
N GLY A 277 7.92 12.26 16.30
CA GLY A 277 7.77 11.91 14.88
C GLY A 277 6.32 11.65 14.47
N MET A 278 5.56 10.93 15.31
CA MET A 278 4.12 10.71 15.11
C MET A 278 3.35 12.03 15.08
N GLY A 279 3.68 12.95 15.99
CA GLY A 279 3.11 14.30 16.01
C GLY A 279 3.38 15.09 14.73
N LEU A 280 4.62 15.07 14.24
CA LEU A 280 5.00 15.72 12.97
C LEU A 280 4.27 15.10 11.77
N ALA A 281 4.19 13.77 11.69
CA ALA A 281 3.45 13.08 10.64
C ALA A 281 1.96 13.47 10.65
N ALA A 282 1.32 13.49 11.82
CA ALA A 282 -0.07 13.94 11.95
C ALA A 282 -0.27 15.40 11.57
N PHE A 283 0.62 16.28 12.03
CA PHE A 283 0.59 17.70 11.69
C PHE A 283 0.75 17.92 10.17
N SER A 284 1.62 17.15 9.51
CA SER A 284 1.82 17.24 8.06
C SER A 284 0.55 16.94 7.28
N VAL A 285 -0.18 15.88 7.64
CA VAL A 285 -1.43 15.49 6.98
C VAL A 285 -2.52 16.52 7.23
N TRP A 286 -2.61 17.05 8.45
CA TRP A 286 -3.52 18.14 8.79
C TRP A 286 -3.22 19.41 7.98
N LEU A 287 -1.96 19.83 7.91
CA LEU A 287 -1.52 21.02 7.17
C LEU A 287 -1.85 20.92 5.69
N VAL A 288 -1.61 19.76 5.08
CA VAL A 288 -1.92 19.46 3.68
C VAL A 288 -3.43 19.35 3.43
N GLY A 289 -4.17 18.73 4.36
CA GLY A 289 -5.60 18.46 4.21
C GLY A 289 -6.51 19.68 4.41
N LEU A 290 -6.07 20.69 5.16
CA LEU A 290 -6.89 21.85 5.51
C LEU A 290 -7.23 22.80 4.36
N ARG A 291 -6.48 22.79 3.26
CA ARG A 291 -6.54 23.87 2.27
C ARG A 291 -6.92 23.34 0.90
N ARG A 292 -8.12 23.74 0.44
CA ARG A 292 -8.66 23.42 -0.89
C ARG A 292 -7.73 23.91 -1.98
#